data_AF-A0A196SIK9-F1
#
_entry.id   AF-A0A196SIK9-F1
#
_cell.length_a   1.000
_cell.length_b   1.000
_cell.length_c   1.000
_cell.angle_alpha   90.00
_cell.angle_beta   90.00
_cell.angle_gamma   90.00
#
_symmetry.space_group_name_H-M   'P 1'
#
loop_
_entity.id
_entity.type
_entity.pdbx_description
1 polymer ?
#
loop_
_entity_poly.entity_id
_entity_poly.type
_entity_poly.pdbx_seq_one_letter_code
_entity_poly.pdbx_strand_id
1 'polypeptide(L)'
;MSVKRILHVVKQQVTPVRDNMIWWKQFPKESRMLFEFKEPSDIEKFTLHSDKPFGGRSECSLSIIQDEDKHTFGRFSGHIMLTPGIPGTVLGKKSFCAFRSPVFKPPLNLADYIGLEMRVRTSNHGYIFNIHPDNMVPSDLFQGFIVIPHRDWAIIQLPFANMAYTGYGYGKYDKKMLDTKNILSFNIAIHETKETDFCFDIEYIKGITSLDAAGRRPEMKKGVEKELVKNADMKEHAPPS
;
A
#
# COMPACT_ATOMS: atom_id res chain seq x y z
N MET A 1 -2.45 31.69 -73.04
CA MET A 1 -1.10 31.25 -72.63
C MET A 1 -0.83 31.80 -71.23
N SER A 2 -1.52 31.29 -70.21
CA SER A 2 -1.23 30.10 -69.39
C SER A 2 -0.01 30.29 -68.48
N VAL A 3 -0.34 30.61 -67.22
CA VAL A 3 0.48 30.63 -65.99
C VAL A 3 0.97 29.20 -65.67
N LYS A 4 1.73 28.61 -66.60
CA LYS A 4 2.13 27.19 -66.60
C LYS A 4 3.65 26.97 -66.46
N ARG A 5 4.39 27.94 -65.91
CA ARG A 5 5.85 27.85 -65.77
C ARG A 5 6.42 28.30 -64.43
N ILE A 6 5.70 28.04 -63.33
CA ILE A 6 6.28 27.98 -61.97
C ILE A 6 5.69 26.75 -61.25
N LEU A 7 5.80 25.59 -61.90
CA LEU A 7 5.34 24.30 -61.35
C LEU A 7 6.23 23.16 -61.91
N HIS A 8 7.55 23.40 -61.91
CA HIS A 8 8.53 22.44 -62.44
C HIS A 8 9.87 22.37 -61.68
N VAL A 9 9.97 22.89 -60.44
CA VAL A 9 11.17 22.72 -59.60
C VAL A 9 10.82 22.35 -58.13
N VAL A 10 9.63 21.81 -57.87
CA VAL A 10 9.30 21.16 -56.57
C VAL A 10 8.48 19.89 -56.80
N LYS A 11 8.96 19.03 -57.70
CA LYS A 11 8.47 17.66 -57.87
C LYS A 11 9.66 16.79 -58.27
N GLN A 12 10.44 16.37 -57.28
CA GLN A 12 11.19 15.12 -57.22
C GLN A 12 12.18 15.17 -56.05
N GLN A 13 11.66 14.87 -54.86
CA GLN A 13 12.33 14.11 -53.80
C GLN A 13 11.35 14.00 -52.62
N VAL A 14 10.19 13.39 -52.90
CA VAL A 14 9.44 12.69 -51.86
C VAL A 14 9.71 11.23 -52.11
N THR A 15 10.86 10.77 -51.61
CA THR A 15 11.05 9.35 -51.33
C THR A 15 10.01 8.97 -50.28
N PRO A 16 9.25 7.88 -50.48
CA PRO A 16 8.41 7.38 -49.41
C PRO A 16 9.35 6.81 -48.36
N VAL A 17 9.56 7.52 -47.25
CA VAL A 17 10.01 6.88 -46.02
C VAL A 17 8.82 6.07 -45.52
N ARG A 18 8.65 4.89 -46.12
CA ARG A 18 8.02 3.76 -45.46
C ARG A 18 8.80 3.52 -44.17
N ASP A 19 8.05 3.27 -43.11
CA ASP A 19 8.52 2.87 -41.79
C ASP A 19 9.16 3.98 -40.94
N ASN A 20 8.31 4.86 -40.43
CA ASN A 20 8.35 5.19 -39.01
C ASN A 20 6.92 5.35 -38.51
N MET A 21 6.27 4.19 -38.35
CA MET A 21 5.09 3.99 -37.55
C MET A 21 5.43 4.46 -36.12
N ILE A 22 5.14 5.72 -35.84
CA ILE A 22 5.12 6.27 -34.48
C ILE A 22 4.01 5.49 -33.79
N TRP A 23 4.38 4.39 -33.13
CA TRP A 23 3.51 3.71 -32.20
C TRP A 23 2.98 4.77 -31.26
N TRP A 24 1.67 4.99 -31.26
CA TRP A 24 0.94 5.54 -30.12
C TRP A 24 1.34 4.66 -28.93
N LYS A 25 2.43 5.02 -28.24
CA LYS A 25 2.74 4.44 -26.94
C LYS A 25 1.51 4.77 -26.12
N GLN A 26 0.69 3.77 -25.87
CA GLN A 26 -0.44 3.84 -24.96
C GLN A 26 0.13 4.47 -23.69
N PHE A 27 -0.16 5.75 -23.47
CA PHE A 27 0.23 6.40 -22.23
C PHE A 27 -0.35 5.54 -21.11
N PRO A 28 0.42 5.27 -20.04
CA PRO A 28 -0.09 4.49 -18.94
C PRO A 28 -1.40 5.13 -18.47
N LYS A 29 -2.43 4.29 -18.25
CA LYS A 29 -3.69 4.76 -17.69
C LYS A 29 -3.38 5.53 -16.40
N GLU A 30 -4.08 6.62 -16.13
CA GLU A 30 -3.88 7.45 -14.92
C GLU A 30 -3.88 6.60 -13.64
N SER A 31 -4.62 5.49 -13.66
CA SER A 31 -4.53 4.44 -12.66
C SER A 31 -4.73 3.04 -13.27
N ARG A 32 -4.24 2.02 -12.53
CA ARG A 32 -4.46 0.61 -12.83
C ARG A 32 -4.93 -0.12 -11.60
N MET A 33 -6.12 -0.71 -11.68
CA MET A 33 -6.63 -1.58 -10.64
C MET A 33 -5.74 -2.82 -10.48
N LEU A 34 -5.34 -3.10 -9.24
CA LEU A 34 -4.52 -4.26 -8.88
C LEU A 34 -5.35 -5.30 -8.14
N PHE A 35 -6.20 -4.85 -7.20
CA PHE A 35 -7.13 -5.67 -6.45
C PHE A 35 -8.42 -4.91 -6.19
N GLU A 36 -9.56 -5.60 -6.33
CA GLU A 36 -10.87 -5.18 -5.84
C GLU A 36 -11.37 -6.26 -4.89
N PHE A 37 -12.08 -5.88 -3.82
CA PHE A 37 -12.57 -6.80 -2.81
C PHE A 37 -14.10 -6.81 -2.80
N LYS A 38 -14.70 -7.54 -3.75
CA LYS A 38 -16.15 -7.53 -3.99
C LYS A 38 -16.81 -8.88 -3.78
N GLU A 39 -16.10 -9.97 -4.03
CA GLU A 39 -16.64 -11.32 -3.91
C GLU A 39 -15.60 -12.30 -3.32
N PRO A 40 -16.04 -13.43 -2.72
CA PRO A 40 -15.12 -14.35 -2.03
C PRO A 40 -13.96 -14.86 -2.91
N SER A 41 -14.16 -14.98 -4.22
CA SER A 41 -13.14 -15.32 -5.22
C SER A 41 -11.97 -14.33 -5.26
N ASP A 42 -12.21 -13.06 -4.93
CA ASP A 42 -11.17 -12.02 -4.93
C ASP A 42 -10.12 -12.27 -3.84
N ILE A 43 -10.52 -12.88 -2.73
CA ILE A 43 -9.66 -13.12 -1.57
C ILE A 43 -9.16 -14.56 -1.46
N GLU A 44 -9.66 -15.49 -2.29
CA GLU A 44 -9.38 -16.93 -2.17
C GLU A 44 -7.88 -17.26 -2.18
N LYS A 45 -7.10 -16.52 -2.98
CA LYS A 45 -5.65 -16.76 -3.13
C LYS A 45 -4.79 -15.96 -2.17
N PHE A 46 -5.40 -15.10 -1.34
CA PHE A 46 -4.67 -14.40 -0.30
C PHE A 46 -4.32 -15.35 0.84
N THR A 47 -3.18 -15.12 1.47
CA THR A 47 -2.70 -15.95 2.57
C THR A 47 -2.70 -15.16 3.87
N LEU A 48 -3.16 -15.80 4.95
CA LEU A 48 -3.15 -15.23 6.29
C LEU A 48 -1.88 -15.66 7.03
N HIS A 49 -1.35 -14.75 7.82
CA HIS A 49 -0.19 -14.97 8.66
C HIS A 49 -0.45 -14.40 10.05
N SER A 50 -0.01 -15.10 11.08
CA SER A 50 0.06 -14.56 12.43
C SER A 50 1.34 -15.01 13.10
N ASP A 51 1.51 -14.61 14.36
CA ASP A 51 2.60 -15.06 15.22
C ASP A 51 2.53 -16.56 15.60
N LYS A 52 1.45 -17.29 15.26
CA LYS A 52 1.26 -18.73 15.60
C LYS A 52 2.47 -19.63 15.28
N PRO A 53 3.14 -19.53 14.12
CA PRO A 53 4.34 -20.34 13.82
C PRO A 53 5.51 -20.12 14.79
N PHE A 54 5.49 -19.03 15.55
CA PHE A 54 6.51 -18.67 16.53
C PHE A 54 6.03 -18.87 17.98
N GLY A 55 4.96 -19.64 18.21
CA GLY A 55 4.35 -19.82 19.53
C GLY A 55 3.39 -18.71 19.93
N GLY A 56 3.03 -17.86 18.97
CA GLY A 56 1.97 -16.86 19.06
C GLY A 56 0.59 -17.44 19.29
N ARG A 57 -0.34 -16.63 19.80
CA ARG A 57 -1.75 -16.98 19.94
C ARG A 57 -2.69 -16.07 19.15
N SER A 58 -2.14 -15.16 18.34
CA SER A 58 -2.95 -14.19 17.59
C SER A 58 -3.72 -14.89 16.47
N GLU A 59 -4.96 -14.46 16.28
CA GLU A 59 -5.87 -14.98 15.27
C GLU A 59 -6.30 -13.89 14.31
N CYS A 60 -6.46 -14.24 13.05
CA CYS A 60 -6.95 -13.32 12.04
C CYS A 60 -7.73 -14.03 10.94
N SER A 61 -8.59 -13.27 10.29
CA SER A 61 -9.40 -13.69 9.15
C SER A 61 -9.43 -12.60 8.10
N LEU A 62 -9.65 -13.01 6.85
CA LEU A 62 -9.98 -12.13 5.73
C LEU A 62 -11.31 -12.62 5.16
N SER A 63 -12.27 -11.72 5.03
CA SER A 63 -13.63 -12.04 4.58
C SER A 63 -14.19 -10.93 3.71
N ILE A 64 -15.17 -11.24 2.87
CA ILE A 64 -15.94 -10.23 2.15
C ILE A 64 -17.19 -9.91 2.96
N ILE A 65 -17.41 -8.63 3.22
CA ILE A 65 -18.53 -8.11 3.99
C ILE A 65 -19.38 -7.23 3.09
N GLN A 66 -20.70 -7.37 3.20
CA GLN A 66 -21.67 -6.49 2.58
C GLN A 66 -22.40 -5.73 3.69
N ASP A 67 -22.44 -4.40 3.59
CA ASP A 67 -23.18 -3.56 4.53
C ASP A 67 -24.67 -3.42 4.18
N GLU A 68 -25.40 -2.65 4.99
CA GLU A 68 -26.84 -2.40 4.82
C GLU A 68 -27.16 -1.73 3.48
N ASP A 69 -26.24 -0.92 2.95
CA ASP A 69 -26.36 -0.22 1.66
C ASP A 69 -25.96 -1.11 0.47
N LYS A 70 -25.75 -2.41 0.71
CA LYS A 70 -25.25 -3.38 -0.28
C LYS A 70 -23.88 -3.04 -0.84
N HIS A 71 -23.11 -2.23 -0.12
CA HIS A 71 -21.74 -1.95 -0.48
C HIS A 71 -20.84 -3.07 0.08
N THR A 72 -19.96 -3.57 -0.78
CA THR A 72 -19.14 -4.76 -0.50
C THR A 72 -17.66 -4.40 -0.42
N PHE A 73 -16.98 -4.94 0.59
CA PHE A 73 -15.57 -4.70 0.86
C PHE A 73 -14.90 -5.91 1.53
N GLY A 74 -13.57 -5.96 1.47
CA GLY A 74 -12.77 -6.92 2.22
C GLY A 74 -12.56 -6.45 3.66
N ARG A 75 -12.75 -7.34 4.63
CA ARG A 75 -12.46 -7.12 6.05
C ARG A 75 -11.35 -8.05 6.51
N PHE A 76 -10.22 -7.46 6.88
CA PHE A 76 -9.17 -8.10 7.64
C PHE A 76 -9.35 -7.79 9.12
N SER A 77 -9.65 -8.80 9.93
CA SER A 77 -9.96 -8.63 11.35
C SER A 77 -9.42 -9.77 12.19
N GLY A 78 -9.34 -9.56 13.49
CA GLY A 78 -8.90 -10.59 14.41
C GLY A 78 -8.57 -10.04 15.78
N HIS A 79 -7.89 -10.87 16.56
CA HIS A 79 -7.47 -10.54 17.92
C HIS A 79 -5.97 -10.80 18.07
N ILE A 80 -5.25 -9.77 18.50
CA ILE A 80 -3.85 -9.89 18.89
C ILE A 80 -3.79 -10.42 20.31
N MET A 81 -3.10 -11.55 20.51
CA MET A 81 -2.83 -12.13 21.82
C MET A 81 -1.33 -12.04 22.09
N LEU A 82 -0.95 -11.38 23.17
CA LEU A 82 0.45 -11.37 23.55
C LEU A 82 0.89 -12.78 23.96
N THR A 83 1.98 -13.24 23.36
CA THR A 83 2.71 -14.38 23.89
C THR A 83 3.70 -13.87 24.94
N PRO A 84 3.64 -14.37 26.18
CA PRO A 84 4.68 -14.11 27.17
C PRO A 84 6.02 -14.51 26.56
N GLY A 85 6.92 -13.53 26.40
CA GLY A 85 8.17 -13.77 25.70
C GLY A 85 8.96 -14.92 26.27
N ILE A 86 9.60 -15.69 25.38
CA ILE A 86 10.73 -16.52 25.79
C ILE A 86 11.82 -15.56 26.25
N PRO A 87 12.28 -15.63 27.52
CA PRO A 87 13.35 -14.77 28.02
C PRO A 87 14.57 -14.82 27.09
N GLY A 88 15.11 -13.66 26.70
CA GLY A 88 16.26 -13.57 25.79
C GLY A 88 15.93 -13.53 24.30
N THR A 89 14.65 -13.58 23.91
CA THR A 89 14.21 -13.38 22.52
C THR A 89 13.49 -12.04 22.34
N VAL A 90 13.58 -11.47 21.13
CA VAL A 90 12.79 -10.26 20.75
C VAL A 90 11.28 -10.55 20.75
N LEU A 91 10.91 -11.83 20.82
CA LEU A 91 9.57 -12.39 20.67
C LEU A 91 8.65 -12.20 21.89
N GLY A 92 8.98 -11.28 22.79
CA GLY A 92 8.27 -11.09 24.06
C GLY A 92 7.49 -9.80 24.25
N LYS A 93 7.47 -8.92 23.25
CA LYS A 93 6.85 -7.60 23.39
C LYS A 93 5.88 -7.23 22.26
N LYS A 94 5.87 -7.98 21.16
CA LYS A 94 5.08 -7.64 19.97
C LYS A 94 4.50 -8.91 19.35
N SER A 95 3.22 -8.85 19.07
CA SER A 95 2.46 -9.86 18.32
C SER A 95 2.00 -9.28 16.99
N PHE A 96 1.70 -10.13 16.01
CA PHE A 96 1.31 -9.67 14.69
C PHE A 96 0.27 -10.56 14.02
N CYS A 97 -0.51 -9.93 13.16
CA CYS A 97 -1.35 -10.57 12.15
C CYS A 97 -1.12 -9.86 10.81
N ALA A 98 -1.23 -10.60 9.70
CA ALA A 98 -1.06 -10.05 8.38
C ALA A 98 -1.81 -10.85 7.31
N PHE A 99 -2.10 -10.23 6.18
CA PHE A 99 -2.55 -10.94 4.99
C PHE A 99 -1.75 -10.52 3.76
N ARG A 100 -1.39 -11.49 2.93
CA ARG A 100 -0.52 -11.32 1.77
C ARG A 100 -1.24 -11.68 0.49
N SER A 101 -1.03 -10.87 -0.54
CA SER A 101 -1.48 -11.16 -1.91
C SER A 101 -0.88 -12.48 -2.42
N PRO A 102 -1.46 -13.05 -3.49
CA PRO A 102 -0.79 -14.10 -4.25
C PRO A 102 0.59 -13.63 -4.71
N VAL A 103 1.53 -14.57 -4.87
CA VAL A 103 2.83 -14.28 -5.46
C VAL A 103 2.63 -14.05 -6.97
N PHE A 104 3.05 -12.89 -7.45
CA PHE A 104 2.99 -12.54 -8.87
C PHE A 104 4.00 -13.38 -9.67
N LYS A 105 3.50 -14.13 -10.65
CA LYS A 105 4.31 -14.91 -11.59
C LYS A 105 3.78 -14.66 -13.01
N PRO A 106 4.49 -13.89 -13.86
CA PRO A 106 5.74 -13.18 -13.58
C PRO A 106 5.59 -12.05 -12.54
N PRO A 107 6.69 -11.50 -12.00
CA PRO A 107 6.65 -10.33 -11.13
C PRO A 107 5.83 -9.19 -11.73
N LEU A 108 5.10 -8.47 -10.87
CA LEU A 108 4.25 -7.35 -11.26
C LEU A 108 5.11 -6.13 -11.59
N ASN A 109 4.94 -5.61 -12.82
CA ASN A 109 5.58 -4.38 -13.27
C ASN A 109 4.65 -3.17 -13.04
N LEU A 110 5.09 -2.25 -12.18
CA LEU A 110 4.51 -0.95 -11.87
C LEU A 110 5.46 0.22 -12.18
N ALA A 111 6.39 0.08 -13.12
CA ALA A 111 7.35 1.13 -13.48
C ALA A 111 6.71 2.44 -13.95
N ASP A 112 5.50 2.36 -14.50
CA ASP A 112 4.76 3.53 -14.98
C ASP A 112 3.99 4.26 -13.86
N TYR A 113 3.98 3.74 -12.63
CA TYR A 113 3.24 4.29 -11.50
C TYR A 113 4.19 4.85 -10.44
N ILE A 114 3.76 5.90 -9.75
CA ILE A 114 4.56 6.59 -8.73
C ILE A 114 4.16 6.21 -7.30
N GLY A 115 3.05 5.49 -7.15
CA GLY A 115 2.57 5.00 -5.87
C GLY A 115 1.35 4.10 -6.00
N LEU A 116 0.74 3.82 -4.86
CA LEU A 116 -0.51 3.10 -4.74
C LEU A 116 -1.59 3.99 -4.13
N GLU A 117 -2.83 3.80 -4.54
CA GLU A 117 -4.02 4.34 -3.88
C GLU A 117 -4.89 3.20 -3.36
N MET A 118 -5.46 3.40 -2.18
CA MET A 118 -6.39 2.46 -1.56
C MET A 118 -7.56 3.22 -0.94
N ARG A 119 -8.76 2.64 -1.01
CA ARG A 119 -9.92 3.08 -0.21
C ARG A 119 -10.10 2.12 0.94
N VAL A 120 -9.93 2.64 2.16
CA VAL A 120 -9.78 1.86 3.38
C VAL A 120 -10.48 2.52 4.56
N ARG A 121 -10.82 1.73 5.56
CA ARG A 121 -11.29 2.17 6.88
C ARG A 121 -10.62 1.29 7.92
N THR A 122 -10.15 1.87 9.02
CA THR A 122 -9.49 1.11 10.08
C THR A 122 -10.18 1.33 11.42
N SER A 123 -9.97 0.40 12.35
CA SER A 123 -10.12 0.70 13.77
C SER A 123 -8.97 1.61 14.25
N ASN A 124 -8.80 1.77 15.56
CA ASN A 124 -7.87 2.74 16.15
C ASN A 124 -6.37 2.33 16.08
N HIS A 125 -6.00 1.49 15.12
CA HIS A 125 -4.65 0.93 15.01
C HIS A 125 -3.93 1.42 13.75
N GLY A 126 -2.61 1.51 13.84
CA GLY A 126 -1.75 1.70 12.68
C GLY A 126 -1.50 0.37 11.97
N TYR A 127 -1.48 0.40 10.65
CA TYR A 127 -1.18 -0.75 9.80
C TYR A 127 0.07 -0.49 8.97
N ILE A 128 0.72 -1.57 8.54
CA ILE A 128 1.91 -1.53 7.71
C ILE A 128 1.57 -2.17 6.37
N PHE A 129 1.75 -1.42 5.28
CA PHE A 129 1.71 -1.93 3.92
C PHE A 129 3.12 -2.31 3.48
N ASN A 130 3.33 -3.57 3.17
CA ASN A 130 4.61 -4.10 2.72
C ASN A 130 4.54 -4.40 1.23
N ILE A 131 5.57 -3.97 0.50
CA ILE A 131 5.87 -4.44 -0.85
C ILE A 131 7.08 -5.35 -0.75
N HIS A 132 6.93 -6.57 -1.28
CA HIS A 132 8.01 -7.53 -1.42
C HIS A 132 8.52 -7.48 -2.87
N PRO A 133 9.67 -6.85 -3.14
CA PRO A 133 10.28 -6.87 -4.46
C PRO A 133 11.08 -8.14 -4.69
N ASP A 134 11.30 -8.49 -5.94
CA ASP A 134 12.22 -9.55 -6.34
C ASP A 134 13.65 -9.06 -6.15
N ASN A 135 14.34 -9.58 -5.14
CA ASN A 135 15.70 -9.18 -4.84
C ASN A 135 16.51 -10.35 -4.25
N MET A 136 17.82 -10.13 -4.14
CA MET A 136 18.76 -11.15 -3.64
C MET A 136 18.55 -11.52 -2.17
N VAL A 137 17.86 -10.69 -1.37
CA VAL A 137 17.72 -10.86 0.09
C VAL A 137 16.24 -11.02 0.43
N PRO A 138 15.71 -12.24 0.54
CA PRO A 138 14.26 -12.48 0.65
C PRO A 138 13.55 -11.82 1.83
N SER A 139 14.29 -11.36 2.84
CA SER A 139 13.74 -10.67 4.02
C SER A 139 13.56 -9.16 3.81
N ASP A 140 14.00 -8.63 2.67
CA ASP A 140 13.93 -7.21 2.34
C ASP A 140 12.52 -6.79 1.91
N LEU A 141 12.00 -5.77 2.57
CA LEU A 141 10.67 -5.22 2.31
C LEU A 141 10.72 -3.69 2.21
N PHE A 142 9.79 -3.13 1.45
CA PHE A 142 9.48 -1.71 1.48
C PHE A 142 8.18 -1.50 2.24
N GLN A 143 8.19 -0.62 3.25
CA GLN A 143 7.08 -0.43 4.17
C GLN A 143 6.48 0.97 4.05
N GLY A 144 5.17 1.03 3.83
CA GLY A 144 4.34 2.22 4.02
C GLY A 144 3.54 2.08 5.31
N PHE A 145 3.27 3.20 5.98
CA PHE A 145 2.48 3.22 7.21
C PHE A 145 1.10 3.80 6.93
N ILE A 146 0.06 3.09 7.38
CA ILE A 146 -1.33 3.48 7.26
C ILE A 146 -1.84 3.85 8.66
N VAL A 147 -2.19 5.12 8.84
CA VAL A 147 -2.83 5.63 10.05
C VAL A 147 -3.99 6.50 9.62
N ILE A 148 -5.21 6.07 9.93
CA ILE A 148 -6.43 6.81 9.62
C ILE A 148 -6.94 7.44 10.92
N PRO A 149 -7.04 8.78 11.01
CA PRO A 149 -7.39 9.46 12.26
C PRO A 149 -8.87 9.30 12.66
N HIS A 150 -9.73 8.93 11.72
CA HIS A 150 -11.17 8.73 11.92
C HIS A 150 -11.60 7.34 11.44
N ARG A 151 -12.69 6.84 11.99
CA ARG A 151 -13.26 5.52 11.67
C ARG A 151 -14.09 5.50 10.38
N ASP A 152 -13.99 6.55 9.56
CA ASP A 152 -14.67 6.64 8.27
C ASP A 152 -13.78 6.16 7.13
N TRP A 153 -14.41 5.82 6.01
CA TRP A 153 -13.73 5.50 4.76
C TRP A 153 -12.83 6.67 4.31
N ALA A 154 -11.59 6.34 3.98
CA ALA A 154 -10.60 7.28 3.48
C ALA A 154 -9.95 6.73 2.21
N ILE A 155 -9.62 7.63 1.30
CA ILE A 155 -8.69 7.34 0.22
C ILE A 155 -7.29 7.72 0.71
N ILE A 156 -6.36 6.76 0.66
CA ILE A 156 -4.96 6.98 1.02
C ILE A 156 -4.08 6.72 -0.19
N GLN A 157 -3.01 7.52 -0.31
CA GLN A 157 -1.98 7.34 -1.33
C GLN A 157 -0.65 7.02 -0.64
N LEU A 158 0.01 5.97 -1.10
CA LEU A 158 1.34 5.54 -0.65
C LEU A 158 2.34 5.75 -1.79
N PRO A 159 3.09 6.88 -1.80
CA PRO A 159 4.15 7.10 -2.77
C PRO A 159 5.28 6.10 -2.58
N PHE A 160 5.76 5.48 -3.66
CA PHE A 160 6.87 4.52 -3.59
C PHE A 160 8.15 5.15 -3.03
N ALA A 161 8.38 6.44 -3.33
CA ALA A 161 9.52 7.20 -2.83
C ALA A 161 9.52 7.41 -1.30
N ASN A 162 8.37 7.25 -0.64
CA ASN A 162 8.22 7.47 0.80
C ASN A 162 8.26 6.17 1.61
N MET A 163 8.46 5.03 0.96
CA MET A 163 8.47 3.74 1.65
C MET A 163 9.80 3.50 2.35
N ALA A 164 9.73 3.03 3.59
CA ALA A 164 10.90 2.68 4.38
C ALA A 164 11.46 1.33 3.93
N TYR A 165 12.75 1.28 3.62
CA TYR A 165 13.44 0.02 3.33
C TYR A 165 13.78 -0.71 4.63
N THR A 166 13.39 -1.98 4.73
CA THR A 166 13.53 -2.79 5.93
C THR A 166 14.05 -4.19 5.61
N GLY A 167 14.69 -4.84 6.57
CA GLY A 167 15.03 -6.26 6.49
C GLY A 167 14.96 -6.90 7.87
N TYR A 168 14.44 -8.13 7.94
CA TYR A 168 14.17 -8.84 9.21
C TYR A 168 13.37 -8.02 10.24
N GLY A 169 12.51 -7.10 9.77
CA GLY A 169 11.70 -6.22 10.62
C GLY A 169 12.44 -4.99 11.17
N TYR A 170 13.69 -4.74 10.74
CA TYR A 170 14.46 -3.56 11.13
C TYR A 170 14.60 -2.58 9.96
N GLY A 171 14.50 -1.29 10.25
CA GLY A 171 14.81 -0.23 9.28
C GLY A 171 16.26 -0.32 8.84
N LYS A 172 16.48 -0.28 7.52
CA LYS A 172 17.81 -0.20 6.93
C LYS A 172 18.13 1.26 6.62
N TYR A 173 19.33 1.69 6.97
CA TYR A 173 19.80 3.05 6.70
C TYR A 173 20.20 3.27 5.24
N ASP A 174 20.32 2.18 4.47
CA ASP A 174 20.62 2.24 3.04
C ASP A 174 19.49 2.91 2.27
N LYS A 175 19.83 3.89 1.43
CA LYS A 175 18.91 4.57 0.52
C LYS A 175 18.62 3.72 -0.72
N LYS A 176 18.13 2.50 -0.52
CA LYS A 176 17.67 1.66 -1.63
C LYS A 176 16.30 2.15 -2.08
N MET A 177 16.14 2.35 -3.38
CA MET A 177 14.84 2.64 -3.98
C MET A 177 14.10 1.34 -4.29
N LEU A 178 12.77 1.37 -4.21
CA LEU A 178 11.94 0.25 -4.61
C LEU A 178 12.09 0.00 -6.12
N ASP A 179 12.44 -1.23 -6.50
CA ASP A 179 12.33 -1.67 -7.89
C ASP A 179 10.87 -1.97 -8.22
N THR A 180 10.20 -1.02 -8.85
CA THR A 180 8.79 -1.15 -9.22
C THR A 180 8.56 -2.07 -10.42
N LYS A 181 9.61 -2.54 -11.12
CA LYS A 181 9.45 -3.47 -12.25
C LYS A 181 9.24 -4.91 -11.81
N ASN A 182 9.75 -5.27 -10.64
CA ASN A 182 9.83 -6.64 -10.18
C ASN A 182 9.19 -6.77 -8.79
N ILE A 183 7.87 -6.59 -8.69
CA ILE A 183 7.15 -6.78 -7.43
C ILE A 183 6.65 -8.22 -7.33
N LEU A 184 6.92 -8.90 -6.22
CA LEU A 184 6.48 -10.29 -5.96
C LEU A 184 5.14 -10.38 -5.24
N SER A 185 4.87 -9.50 -4.28
CA SER A 185 3.60 -9.50 -3.52
C SER A 185 3.40 -8.22 -2.73
N PHE A 186 2.15 -8.00 -2.30
CA PHE A 186 1.77 -7.00 -1.30
C PHE A 186 1.32 -7.68 -0.01
N ASN A 187 1.49 -7.00 1.13
CA ASN A 187 1.06 -7.51 2.42
C ASN A 187 0.61 -6.38 3.35
N ILE A 188 -0.53 -6.55 4.03
CA ILE A 188 -0.97 -5.63 5.08
C ILE A 188 -0.79 -6.33 6.42
N ALA A 189 -0.10 -5.67 7.35
CA ALA A 189 0.20 -6.21 8.66
C ALA A 189 -0.20 -5.23 9.77
N ILE A 190 -0.53 -5.78 10.93
CA ILE A 190 -0.65 -5.07 12.19
C ILE A 190 0.34 -5.66 13.18
N HIS A 191 1.02 -4.79 13.93
CA HIS A 191 1.89 -5.17 15.03
C HIS A 191 1.44 -4.45 16.28
N GLU A 192 1.22 -5.19 17.36
CA GLU A 192 0.74 -4.62 18.60
C GLU A 192 1.52 -5.11 19.81
N THR A 193 1.56 -4.26 20.82
CA THR A 193 2.24 -4.50 22.11
C THR A 193 1.25 -4.75 23.24
N LYS A 194 -0.03 -4.82 22.91
CA LYS A 194 -1.15 -5.04 23.82
C LYS A 194 -2.13 -5.99 23.16
N GLU A 195 -2.84 -6.75 24.00
CA GLU A 195 -3.98 -7.54 23.52
C GLU A 195 -5.05 -6.59 23.00
N THR A 196 -5.51 -6.81 21.77
CA THR A 196 -6.47 -5.92 21.12
C THR A 196 -7.17 -6.60 19.97
N ASP A 197 -8.45 -6.28 19.81
CA ASP A 197 -9.17 -6.52 18.56
C ASP A 197 -8.72 -5.51 17.51
N PHE A 198 -8.72 -5.93 16.25
CA PHE A 198 -8.42 -5.06 15.13
C PHE A 198 -9.34 -5.30 13.95
N CYS A 199 -9.52 -4.27 13.13
CA CYS A 199 -10.31 -4.32 11.93
C CYS A 199 -9.76 -3.35 10.88
N PHE A 200 -9.53 -3.88 9.67
CA PHE A 200 -9.08 -3.16 8.50
C PHE A 200 -10.00 -3.52 7.34
N ASP A 201 -10.83 -2.56 6.95
CA ASP A 201 -11.71 -2.67 5.80
C ASP A 201 -11.02 -2.06 4.58
N ILE A 202 -11.15 -2.71 3.42
CA ILE A 202 -10.53 -2.32 2.17
C ILE A 202 -11.43 -2.63 0.98
N GLU A 203 -11.57 -1.66 0.07
CA GLU A 203 -12.32 -1.85 -1.17
C GLU A 203 -11.42 -2.19 -2.34
N TYR A 204 -10.26 -1.53 -2.44
CA TYR A 204 -9.36 -1.71 -3.58
C TYR A 204 -7.93 -1.29 -3.29
N ILE A 205 -7.04 -1.76 -4.17
CA ILE A 205 -5.66 -1.29 -4.33
C ILE A 205 -5.44 -1.00 -5.81
N LYS A 206 -4.97 0.20 -6.16
CA LYS A 206 -4.62 0.56 -7.54
C LYS A 206 -3.27 1.28 -7.62
N GLY A 207 -2.54 1.08 -8.72
CA GLY A 207 -1.40 1.91 -9.06
C GLY A 207 -1.86 3.27 -9.60
N ILE A 208 -1.14 4.33 -9.27
CA ILE A 208 -1.46 5.72 -9.68
C ILE A 208 -0.24 6.40 -10.33
N THR A 209 -0.48 7.21 -11.37
CA THR A 209 0.57 7.98 -12.06
C THR A 209 0.69 9.42 -11.55
N SER A 210 -0.24 9.86 -10.71
CA SER A 210 -0.25 11.16 -10.04
C SER A 210 -0.56 10.98 -8.56
N LEU A 211 -0.06 11.90 -7.74
CA LEU A 211 -0.45 12.06 -6.35
C LEU A 211 -1.38 13.26 -6.29
N ASP A 212 -2.34 13.23 -5.37
CA ASP A 212 -3.18 14.40 -5.10
C ASP A 212 -2.26 15.57 -4.70
N ALA A 213 -2.69 16.82 -4.95
CA ALA A 213 -1.94 18.02 -4.57
C ALA A 213 -1.56 18.04 -3.07
N ALA A 214 -2.28 17.24 -2.27
CA ALA A 214 -1.96 16.87 -0.91
C ALA A 214 -1.16 15.56 -0.81
N GLY A 215 -0.10 15.34 -1.58
CA GLY A 215 0.90 14.28 -1.33
C GLY A 215 1.62 14.38 0.04
N ARG A 216 1.07 15.20 0.95
CA ARG A 216 1.37 15.35 2.37
C ARG A 216 0.28 14.57 3.13
N ARG A 217 0.61 13.96 4.27
CA ARG A 217 -0.38 13.33 5.19
C ARG A 217 -1.68 14.15 5.20
N PRO A 218 -2.89 13.54 5.14
CA PRO A 218 -4.14 14.28 5.13
C PRO A 218 -4.08 15.38 6.19
N GLU A 219 -4.22 16.64 5.77
CA GLU A 219 -4.20 17.75 6.72
C GLU A 219 -5.33 17.50 7.73
N MET A 220 -4.95 17.30 8.99
CA MET A 220 -5.91 17.28 10.09
C MET A 220 -6.73 18.55 9.97
N LYS A 221 -8.07 18.44 9.94
CA LYS A 221 -8.94 19.62 10.01
C LYS A 221 -8.48 20.45 11.22
N LYS A 222 -7.96 21.65 10.96
CA LYS A 222 -7.55 22.62 12.00
C LYS A 222 -8.72 22.82 12.94
N GLY A 223 -8.66 22.19 14.11
CA GLY A 223 -9.77 22.11 15.06
C GLY A 223 -9.63 20.96 16.05
N VAL A 224 -9.11 19.80 15.61
CA VAL A 224 -8.97 18.61 16.49
C VAL A 224 -7.66 18.61 17.31
N GLU A 225 -6.67 19.37 16.87
CA GLU A 225 -5.37 19.50 17.55
C GLU A 225 -5.49 20.08 18.97
N LYS A 226 -6.50 20.94 19.22
CA LYS A 226 -6.72 21.51 20.56
C LYS A 226 -7.39 20.56 21.56
N GLU A 227 -8.09 19.52 21.10
CA GLU A 227 -8.71 18.53 22.00
C GLU A 227 -7.76 17.39 22.37
N LEU A 228 -6.87 16.99 21.46
CA LEU A 228 -5.89 15.92 21.73
C LEU A 228 -4.74 16.41 22.63
N VAL A 229 -4.27 17.65 22.46
CA VAL A 229 -3.23 18.23 23.32
C VAL A 229 -3.75 18.52 24.74
N LYS A 230 -5.00 19.00 24.88
CA LYS A 230 -5.62 19.20 26.21
C LYS A 230 -5.80 17.91 27.02
N ASN A 231 -5.99 16.77 26.35
CA ASN A 231 -6.13 15.48 27.02
C ASN A 231 -4.77 14.81 27.33
N ALA A 232 -3.70 15.23 26.66
CA ALA A 232 -2.33 14.78 26.94
C ALA A 232 -1.71 15.53 28.13
N ASP A 233 -2.04 16.82 28.31
CA ASP A 233 -1.47 17.67 29.36
C ASP A 233 -2.07 17.46 30.78
N MET A 234 -3.06 16.56 30.96
CA MET A 234 -3.64 16.25 32.28
C MET A 234 -3.09 14.97 32.94
N LYS A 235 -1.97 14.42 32.46
CA LYS A 235 -1.31 13.28 33.13
C LYS A 235 0.20 13.45 33.32
N GLU A 236 0.61 14.58 33.90
CA GLU A 236 1.81 14.59 34.74
C GLU A 236 1.36 14.48 36.21
N HIS A 237 1.30 13.26 36.73
CA HIS A 237 1.45 13.03 38.17
C HIS A 237 2.85 12.46 38.36
N ALA A 238 3.73 13.29 38.93
CA ALA A 238 5.03 12.84 39.42
C ALA A 238 4.84 11.70 40.45
N PRO A 239 5.73 10.69 40.47
CA PRO A 239 5.67 9.64 41.48
C PRO A 239 6.04 10.22 42.85
N PRO A 240 5.40 9.76 43.95
CA PRO A 240 5.74 10.23 45.29
C PRO A 240 7.12 9.73 45.70
N SER A 241 7.86 10.63 46.37
CA SER A 241 9.13 10.44 47.06
C SER A 241 9.05 9.52 48.26
#